data_AF-A0A7G9SAG2-F1
#
_entry.id   AF-A0A7G9SAG2-F1
#
_cell.length_a   1.000
_cell.length_b   1.000
_cell.length_c   1.000
_cell.angle_alpha   90.00
_cell.angle_beta   90.00
_cell.angle_gamma   90.00
#
_symmetry.space_group_name_H-M   'P 1'
#
loop_
_entity.id
_entity.type
_entity.pdbx_description
1 polymer ?
#
loop_
_entity_poly.entity_id
_entity_poly.type
_entity_poly.pdbx_seq_one_letter_code
_entity_poly.pdbx_strand_id
1 'polypeptide(L)'
;MRLILFLILSVLGASPAFAGCDLGRPGATTSILIPGTGRSVLLHRPASPEAPLPLVVLLHGSGGRGANILTDSGMASTADSRGFNIAAPDGGIPTGEGFAWNIPGVPTVTGKIPAAADPDDVAFIGRMIDVLAERGCIDRSRVYATGLSGGGRMTSWLGCVAADRFAAIAPDVGLRAGRPLVSDRSRPDPDTCQPSHPLPVMSFDGDADSTNPPGGGGAAYWRYSLDAALSRWAALNSCSSEPVRTEDAHWTSTRFAGCRNGVDVVSYVAKGRGHEWLAVNDWMWAFFQRFSR
;
A
#
# COMPACT_ATOMS: atom_id res chain seq x y z
N MET A 1 -32.51 12.48 -66.32
CA MET A 1 -31.62 12.80 -65.19
C MET A 1 -31.84 11.71 -64.13
N ARG A 2 -30.96 10.71 -64.04
CA ARG A 2 -31.09 9.55 -63.13
C ARG A 2 -30.51 9.92 -61.76
N LEU A 3 -31.34 9.88 -60.71
CA LEU A 3 -30.92 10.12 -59.34
C LEU A 3 -30.58 8.77 -58.69
N ILE A 4 -29.30 8.55 -58.36
CA ILE A 4 -28.82 7.35 -57.65
C ILE A 4 -28.86 7.67 -56.16
N LEU A 5 -29.70 6.95 -55.42
CA LEU A 5 -29.82 7.05 -53.96
C LEU A 5 -28.81 6.09 -53.32
N PHE A 6 -27.77 6.64 -52.68
CA PHE A 6 -26.80 5.84 -51.91
C PHE A 6 -27.38 5.53 -50.53
N LEU A 7 -27.64 4.25 -50.28
CA LEU A 7 -27.99 3.73 -48.96
C LEU A 7 -26.70 3.62 -48.13
N ILE A 8 -26.53 4.49 -47.13
CA ILE A 8 -25.43 4.38 -46.17
C ILE A 8 -25.84 3.35 -45.12
N LEU A 9 -25.27 2.15 -45.20
CA LEU A 9 -25.40 1.11 -44.18
C LEU A 9 -24.48 1.47 -43.01
N SER A 10 -25.02 2.11 -41.98
CA SER A 10 -24.31 2.36 -40.72
C SER A 10 -24.16 1.04 -39.95
N VAL A 11 -22.97 0.44 -40.03
CA VAL A 11 -22.58 -0.70 -39.21
C VAL A 11 -22.42 -0.23 -37.76
N LEU A 12 -23.41 -0.49 -36.92
CA LEU A 12 -23.29 -0.40 -35.46
C LEU A 12 -22.28 -1.45 -35.01
N GLY A 13 -21.02 -1.05 -34.87
CA GLY A 13 -20.01 -1.88 -34.22
C GLY A 13 -20.40 -2.07 -32.77
N ALA A 14 -20.84 -3.27 -32.40
CA ALA A 14 -21.01 -3.65 -31.00
C ALA A 14 -19.65 -3.47 -30.31
N SER A 15 -19.58 -2.55 -29.35
CA SER A 15 -18.41 -2.45 -28.47
C SER A 15 -18.19 -3.82 -27.83
N PRO A 16 -16.94 -4.34 -27.80
CA PRO A 16 -16.69 -5.62 -27.15
C PRO A 16 -17.14 -5.48 -25.70
N ALA A 17 -18.07 -6.35 -25.29
CA ALA A 17 -18.45 -6.46 -23.89
C ALA A 17 -17.16 -6.70 -23.10
N PHE A 18 -16.92 -5.88 -22.06
CA PHE A 18 -15.83 -6.14 -21.13
C PHE A 18 -15.95 -7.60 -20.67
N ALA A 19 -14.92 -8.42 -20.92
CA ALA A 19 -14.77 -9.66 -20.20
C ALA A 19 -14.50 -9.23 -18.75
N GLY A 20 -15.57 -9.09 -17.97
CA GLY A 20 -15.51 -8.64 -16.59
C GLY A 20 -14.59 -9.56 -15.79
N CYS A 21 -14.05 -9.04 -14.69
CA CYS A 21 -13.18 -9.80 -13.80
C CYS A 21 -13.76 -11.18 -13.45
N ASP A 22 -13.02 -12.23 -13.84
CA ASP A 22 -13.38 -13.64 -13.69
C ASP A 22 -12.92 -14.25 -12.36
N LEU A 23 -12.30 -13.43 -11.49
CA LEU A 23 -11.85 -13.84 -10.15
C LEU A 23 -12.78 -13.31 -9.06
N GLY A 24 -13.23 -14.21 -8.18
CA GLY A 24 -14.11 -13.88 -7.06
C GLY A 24 -15.49 -13.40 -7.49
N ARG A 25 -16.42 -13.34 -6.53
CA ARG A 25 -17.78 -12.84 -6.78
C ARG A 25 -17.86 -11.35 -6.39
N PRO A 26 -18.49 -10.47 -7.19
CA PRO A 26 -18.82 -9.11 -6.76
C PRO A 26 -19.60 -9.10 -5.43
N GLY A 27 -19.29 -8.15 -4.56
CA GLY A 27 -19.87 -8.04 -3.22
C GLY A 27 -19.43 -9.15 -2.27
N ALA A 28 -18.28 -9.77 -2.51
CA ALA A 28 -17.76 -10.85 -1.68
C ALA A 28 -16.24 -10.82 -1.57
N THR A 29 -15.75 -11.45 -0.51
CA THR A 29 -14.34 -11.78 -0.32
C THR A 29 -14.11 -13.23 -0.73
N THR A 30 -13.15 -13.46 -1.63
CA THR A 30 -12.80 -14.80 -2.12
C THR A 30 -11.31 -15.05 -1.97
N SER A 31 -10.92 -16.26 -1.57
CA SER A 31 -9.52 -16.70 -1.60
C SER A 31 -9.13 -17.09 -3.02
N ILE A 32 -8.08 -16.48 -3.56
CA ILE A 32 -7.58 -16.71 -4.90
C ILE A 32 -6.13 -17.20 -4.81
N LEU A 33 -5.85 -18.37 -5.39
CA LEU A 33 -4.49 -18.87 -5.55
C LEU A 33 -3.75 -18.03 -6.61
N ILE A 34 -2.55 -17.56 -6.30
CA ILE A 34 -1.71 -16.82 -7.24
C ILE A 34 -0.80 -17.81 -7.99
N PRO A 35 -1.03 -18.02 -9.31
CA PRO A 35 -0.31 -19.05 -10.06
C PRO A 35 1.21 -18.87 -10.05
N GLY A 36 1.92 -19.98 -9.82
CA GLY A 36 3.38 -20.02 -9.76
C GLY A 36 3.98 -19.69 -8.39
N THR A 37 3.16 -19.36 -7.39
CA THR A 37 3.65 -18.92 -6.06
C THR A 37 3.33 -19.89 -4.92
N GLY A 38 2.34 -20.79 -5.11
CA GLY A 38 1.82 -21.65 -4.05
C GLY A 38 1.10 -20.89 -2.92
N ARG A 39 0.87 -19.59 -3.07
CA ARG A 39 0.28 -18.71 -2.07
C ARG A 39 -1.04 -18.13 -2.57
N SER A 40 -1.96 -17.92 -1.64
CA SER A 40 -3.28 -17.33 -1.92
C SER A 40 -3.39 -15.91 -1.36
N VAL A 41 -4.35 -15.16 -1.89
CA VAL A 41 -4.75 -13.84 -1.41
C VAL A 41 -6.25 -13.80 -1.17
N LEU A 42 -6.69 -13.08 -0.14
CA LEU A 42 -8.10 -12.70 -0.04
C LEU A 42 -8.36 -11.48 -0.92
N LEU A 43 -9.15 -11.68 -1.98
CA LEU A 43 -9.62 -10.61 -2.85
C LEU A 43 -11.04 -10.23 -2.42
N HIS A 44 -11.21 -9.02 -1.90
CA HIS A 44 -12.51 -8.41 -1.64
C HIS A 44 -12.90 -7.50 -2.80
N ARG A 45 -14.09 -7.74 -3.37
CA ARG A 45 -14.63 -6.99 -4.50
C ARG A 45 -15.95 -6.31 -4.09
N PRO A 46 -16.13 -5.02 -4.39
CA PRO A 46 -17.42 -4.36 -4.21
C PRO A 46 -18.47 -4.92 -5.19
N ALA A 47 -19.74 -4.63 -4.94
CA ALA A 47 -20.83 -5.04 -5.81
C ALA A 47 -20.79 -4.33 -7.18
N SER A 48 -21.19 -5.04 -8.24
CA SER A 48 -21.39 -4.48 -9.60
C SER A 48 -20.21 -3.73 -10.25
N PRO A 49 -19.01 -4.32 -10.35
CA PRO A 49 -17.94 -3.69 -11.13
C PRO A 49 -18.24 -3.82 -12.64
N GLU A 50 -18.47 -2.68 -13.29
CA GLU A 50 -18.65 -2.60 -14.76
C GLU A 50 -17.31 -2.42 -15.51
N ALA A 51 -16.24 -2.13 -14.77
CA ALA A 51 -14.88 -1.93 -15.28
C ALA A 51 -13.83 -2.35 -14.23
N PRO A 52 -12.55 -2.53 -14.61
CA PRO A 52 -11.46 -2.74 -13.67
C PRO A 52 -11.39 -1.61 -12.65
N LEU A 53 -11.33 -1.96 -11.36
CA LEU A 53 -11.33 -1.00 -10.27
C LEU A 53 -9.91 -0.73 -9.75
N PRO A 54 -9.69 0.38 -9.03
CA PRO A 54 -8.48 0.56 -8.25
C PRO A 54 -8.23 -0.61 -7.30
N LEU A 55 -6.97 -0.86 -6.95
CA LEU A 55 -6.58 -1.88 -5.98
C LEU A 55 -5.90 -1.24 -4.78
N VAL A 56 -6.35 -1.60 -3.58
CA VAL A 56 -5.60 -1.39 -2.34
C VAL A 56 -5.03 -2.73 -1.88
N VAL A 57 -3.71 -2.85 -1.87
CA VAL A 57 -3.01 -3.97 -1.24
C VAL A 57 -2.97 -3.69 0.27
N LEU A 58 -3.64 -4.52 1.06
CA LEU A 58 -3.81 -4.36 2.50
C LEU A 58 -2.99 -5.39 3.27
N LEU A 59 -1.93 -4.93 3.94
CA LEU A 59 -0.91 -5.79 4.54
C LEU A 59 -1.07 -5.88 6.06
N HIS A 60 -1.14 -7.09 6.59
CA HIS A 60 -1.33 -7.34 8.03
C HIS A 60 -0.08 -7.04 8.87
N GLY A 61 -0.28 -6.81 10.17
CA GLY A 61 0.80 -6.71 11.15
C GLY A 61 1.53 -8.04 11.37
N SER A 62 2.75 -7.99 11.93
CA SER A 62 3.53 -9.20 12.19
C SER A 62 2.82 -10.14 13.17
N GLY A 63 2.78 -11.44 12.85
CA GLY A 63 2.02 -12.46 13.58
C GLY A 63 0.57 -12.59 13.15
N GLY A 64 0.07 -11.69 12.29
CA GLY A 64 -1.29 -11.74 11.73
C GLY A 64 -1.37 -12.46 10.38
N ARG A 65 -2.56 -12.37 9.78
CA ARG A 65 -2.95 -12.89 8.46
C ARG A 65 -3.75 -11.84 7.70
N GLY A 66 -3.87 -11.99 6.38
CA GLY A 66 -4.69 -11.15 5.52
C GLY A 66 -6.15 -11.08 6.00
N ALA A 67 -6.69 -12.18 6.51
CA ALA A 67 -8.04 -12.23 7.09
C ALA A 67 -8.21 -11.32 8.33
N ASN A 68 -7.17 -11.21 9.17
CA ASN A 68 -7.21 -10.37 10.37
C ASN A 68 -7.28 -8.90 9.96
N ILE A 69 -6.34 -8.43 9.15
CA ILE A 69 -6.29 -7.01 8.76
C ILE A 69 -7.51 -6.58 7.94
N LEU A 70 -8.07 -7.48 7.12
CA LEU A 70 -9.29 -7.18 6.36
C LEU A 70 -10.48 -6.92 7.30
N THR A 71 -10.52 -7.61 8.44
CA THR A 71 -11.53 -7.42 9.49
C THR A 71 -11.21 -6.18 10.33
N ASP A 72 -9.99 -6.10 10.87
CA ASP A 72 -9.60 -5.11 11.89
C ASP A 72 -9.52 -3.69 11.33
N SER A 73 -9.17 -3.52 10.04
CA SER A 73 -9.05 -2.21 9.41
C SER A 73 -10.40 -1.56 9.06
N GLY A 74 -11.48 -2.34 8.96
CA GLY A 74 -12.75 -1.87 8.39
C GLY A 74 -12.69 -1.45 6.92
N MET A 75 -11.58 -1.69 6.22
CA MET A 75 -11.35 -1.20 4.86
C MET A 75 -12.35 -1.75 3.83
N ALA A 76 -12.89 -2.96 4.06
CA ALA A 76 -13.91 -3.55 3.19
C ALA A 76 -15.16 -2.66 3.05
N SER A 77 -15.62 -2.04 4.14
CA SER A 77 -16.76 -1.11 4.09
C SER A 77 -16.44 0.15 3.28
N THR A 78 -15.20 0.65 3.38
CA THR A 78 -14.73 1.76 2.55
C THR A 78 -14.60 1.36 1.08
N ALA A 79 -14.12 0.15 0.79
CA ALA A 79 -14.07 -0.41 -0.56
C ALA A 79 -15.46 -0.50 -1.20
N ASP A 80 -16.44 -1.03 -0.47
CA ASP A 80 -17.82 -1.14 -0.91
C ASP A 80 -18.46 0.22 -1.21
N SER A 81 -18.21 1.22 -0.36
CA SER A 81 -18.79 2.56 -0.52
C SER A 81 -18.08 3.44 -1.54
N ARG A 82 -16.77 3.24 -1.75
CA ARG A 82 -15.94 4.10 -2.61
C ARG A 82 -15.56 3.45 -3.95
N GLY A 83 -15.80 2.15 -4.13
CA GLY A 83 -15.60 1.45 -5.39
C GLY A 83 -14.14 1.13 -5.70
N PHE A 84 -13.47 0.38 -4.81
CA PHE A 84 -12.13 -0.18 -5.08
C PHE A 84 -12.04 -1.63 -4.60
N ASN A 85 -11.12 -2.41 -5.17
CA ASN A 85 -10.83 -3.77 -4.72
C ASN A 85 -9.80 -3.74 -3.58
N ILE A 86 -9.86 -4.75 -2.71
CA ILE A 86 -8.80 -5.02 -1.71
C ILE A 86 -8.17 -6.37 -2.00
N ALA A 87 -6.84 -6.41 -2.02
CA ALA A 87 -6.07 -7.64 -1.93
C ALA A 87 -5.41 -7.71 -0.55
N ALA A 88 -5.80 -8.69 0.27
CA ALA A 88 -5.26 -8.94 1.60
C ALA A 88 -4.47 -10.27 1.63
N PRO A 89 -3.17 -10.25 1.25
CA PRO A 89 -2.33 -11.44 1.29
C PRO A 89 -1.84 -11.79 2.70
N ASP A 90 -1.47 -13.05 2.90
CA ASP A 90 -0.61 -13.48 4.03
C ASP A 90 0.87 -13.23 3.68
N GLY A 91 1.68 -12.86 4.67
CA GLY A 91 3.14 -12.74 4.55
C GLY A 91 3.85 -14.08 4.31
N GLY A 92 5.12 -14.03 3.90
CA GLY A 92 5.86 -15.21 3.49
C GLY A 92 6.49 -16.01 4.63
N ILE A 93 6.72 -15.39 5.80
CA ILE A 93 7.51 -15.98 6.88
C ILE A 93 6.59 -16.39 8.04
N PRO A 94 6.45 -17.69 8.36
CA PRO A 94 5.65 -18.12 9.51
C PRO A 94 6.14 -17.47 10.81
N THR A 95 5.22 -16.91 11.61
CA THR A 95 5.53 -16.25 12.88
C THR A 95 4.34 -16.41 13.83
N GLY A 96 4.53 -17.19 14.90
CA GLY A 96 3.42 -17.59 15.77
C GLY A 96 2.36 -18.36 14.98
N GLU A 97 1.10 -17.98 15.14
CA GLU A 97 -0.03 -18.55 14.38
C GLU A 97 -0.29 -17.86 13.04
N GLY A 98 0.48 -16.83 12.69
CA GLY A 98 0.34 -16.08 11.44
C GLY A 98 1.69 -15.91 10.73
N PHE A 99 1.91 -14.73 10.16
CA PHE A 99 3.07 -14.47 9.31
C PHE A 99 3.75 -13.13 9.60
N ALA A 100 4.98 -13.01 9.14
CA ALA A 100 5.73 -11.77 9.00
C ALA A 100 6.13 -11.58 7.54
N TRP A 101 6.40 -10.32 7.20
CA TRP A 101 6.86 -9.93 5.87
C TRP A 101 8.38 -10.06 5.74
N ASN A 102 8.84 -10.56 4.61
CA ASN A 102 10.23 -10.59 4.24
C ASN A 102 10.69 -9.20 3.77
N ILE A 103 11.42 -8.49 4.66
CA ILE A 103 12.13 -7.26 4.33
C ILE A 103 13.63 -7.55 4.44
N PRO A 104 14.36 -7.71 3.31
CA PRO A 104 15.76 -8.15 3.31
C PRO A 104 16.68 -7.28 4.17
N GLY A 105 17.38 -7.90 5.13
CA GLY A 105 18.32 -7.21 6.02
C GLY A 105 17.65 -6.47 7.20
N VAL A 106 16.33 -6.57 7.37
CA VAL A 106 15.63 -6.07 8.56
C VAL A 106 15.14 -7.25 9.38
N PRO A 107 15.43 -7.31 10.70
CA PRO A 107 14.91 -8.37 11.56
C PRO A 107 13.37 -8.40 11.55
N THR A 108 12.79 -9.60 11.58
CA THR A 108 11.37 -9.78 11.90
C THR A 108 11.13 -9.53 13.40
N VAL A 109 9.86 -9.63 13.84
CA VAL A 109 9.53 -9.56 15.27
C VAL A 109 10.12 -10.69 16.11
N THR A 110 10.61 -11.76 15.48
CA THR A 110 11.34 -12.85 16.14
C THR A 110 12.82 -12.53 16.37
N GLY A 111 13.30 -11.38 15.89
CA GLY A 111 14.71 -10.99 15.92
C GLY A 111 15.56 -11.59 14.80
N LYS A 112 15.01 -12.53 14.00
CA LYS A 112 15.71 -13.13 12.86
C LYS A 112 15.58 -12.26 11.60
N ILE A 113 16.70 -12.05 10.91
CA ILE A 113 16.72 -11.44 9.58
C ILE A 113 16.28 -12.51 8.57
N PRO A 114 15.38 -12.19 7.62
CA PRO A 114 15.02 -13.10 6.54
C PRO A 114 16.25 -13.61 5.77
N ALA A 115 16.30 -14.91 5.51
CA ALA A 115 17.32 -15.56 4.71
C ALA A 115 17.00 -15.47 3.22
N ALA A 116 18.01 -15.66 2.36
CA ALA A 116 17.83 -15.67 0.90
C ALA A 116 16.88 -16.79 0.40
N ALA A 117 16.70 -17.84 1.20
CA ALA A 117 15.79 -18.94 0.89
C ALA A 117 14.35 -18.70 1.39
N ASP A 118 14.12 -17.66 2.20
CA ASP A 118 12.76 -17.33 2.65
C ASP A 118 11.93 -16.78 1.49
N PRO A 119 10.58 -16.96 1.51
CA PRO A 119 9.73 -16.48 0.43
C PRO A 119 9.87 -14.97 0.17
N ASP A 120 9.98 -14.60 -1.10
CA ASP A 120 10.05 -13.21 -1.53
C ASP A 120 8.65 -12.59 -1.61
N ASP A 121 8.34 -11.72 -0.64
CA ASP A 121 7.06 -11.03 -0.57
C ASP A 121 6.89 -9.92 -1.61
N VAL A 122 7.98 -9.30 -2.07
CA VAL A 122 7.92 -8.29 -3.14
C VAL A 122 7.56 -8.98 -4.45
N ALA A 123 8.22 -10.09 -4.77
CA ALA A 123 7.94 -10.86 -5.98
C ALA A 123 6.51 -11.43 -5.97
N PHE A 124 6.06 -11.94 -4.82
CA PHE A 124 4.70 -12.44 -4.66
C PHE A 124 3.64 -11.34 -4.87
N ILE A 125 3.80 -10.18 -4.24
CA ILE A 125 2.85 -9.06 -4.38
C ILE A 125 2.85 -8.52 -5.82
N GLY A 126 4.02 -8.43 -6.46
CA GLY A 126 4.11 -8.08 -7.88
C GLY A 126 3.35 -9.07 -8.78
N ARG A 127 3.56 -10.37 -8.57
CA ARG A 127 2.85 -11.43 -9.31
C ARG A 127 1.34 -11.40 -9.07
N MET A 128 0.91 -11.14 -7.84
CA MET A 128 -0.50 -10.97 -7.48
C MET A 128 -1.14 -9.81 -8.25
N ILE A 129 -0.49 -8.64 -8.28
CA ILE A 129 -0.96 -7.47 -9.04
C ILE A 129 -1.07 -7.81 -10.53
N ASP A 130 -0.06 -8.48 -11.10
CA ASP A 130 -0.07 -8.87 -12.51
C ASP A 130 -1.23 -9.80 -12.85
N VAL A 131 -1.46 -10.83 -12.03
CA VAL A 131 -2.57 -11.80 -12.22
C VAL A 131 -3.92 -11.12 -12.11
N LEU A 132 -4.14 -10.26 -11.11
CA LEU A 132 -5.40 -9.54 -10.96
C LEU A 132 -5.68 -8.61 -12.15
N ALA A 133 -4.65 -7.99 -12.70
CA ALA A 133 -4.79 -7.11 -13.85
C ALA A 133 -5.00 -7.87 -15.17
N GLU A 134 -4.27 -8.97 -15.39
CA GLU A 134 -4.46 -9.87 -16.55
C GLU A 134 -5.87 -10.45 -16.60
N ARG A 135 -6.49 -10.62 -15.43
CA ARG A 135 -7.85 -11.13 -15.25
C ARG A 135 -8.91 -10.02 -15.29
N GLY A 136 -8.54 -8.80 -15.66
CA GLY A 136 -9.47 -7.68 -15.80
C GLY A 136 -10.07 -7.17 -14.48
N CYS A 137 -9.49 -7.53 -13.33
CA CYS A 137 -10.01 -7.15 -12.02
C CYS A 137 -9.60 -5.75 -11.60
N ILE A 138 -8.41 -5.32 -11.99
CA ILE A 138 -7.83 -4.07 -11.51
C ILE A 138 -7.34 -3.17 -12.63
N ASP A 139 -7.44 -1.87 -12.40
CA ASP A 139 -6.74 -0.85 -13.16
C ASP A 139 -5.29 -0.77 -12.68
N ARG A 140 -4.34 -1.18 -13.54
CA ARG A 140 -2.90 -1.18 -13.20
C ARG A 140 -2.40 0.21 -12.80
N SER A 141 -2.96 1.28 -13.37
CA SER A 141 -2.51 2.65 -13.08
C SER A 141 -2.92 3.12 -11.67
N ARG A 142 -3.90 2.47 -11.04
CA ARG A 142 -4.48 2.84 -9.74
C ARG A 142 -4.31 1.71 -8.71
N VAL A 143 -3.06 1.32 -8.48
CA VAL A 143 -2.68 0.35 -7.44
C VAL A 143 -2.02 1.09 -6.30
N TYR A 144 -2.48 0.84 -5.09
CA TYR A 144 -2.00 1.45 -3.84
C TYR A 144 -1.63 0.37 -2.83
N ALA A 145 -0.79 0.71 -1.85
CA ALA A 145 -0.48 -0.18 -0.74
C ALA A 145 -0.65 0.52 0.61
N THR A 146 -1.17 -0.22 1.58
CA THR A 146 -1.27 0.18 2.98
C THR A 146 -1.14 -1.06 3.86
N GLY A 147 -0.90 -0.86 5.15
CA GLY A 147 -0.86 -1.95 6.10
C GLY A 147 -0.41 -1.50 7.46
N LEU A 148 -0.70 -2.35 8.44
CA LEU A 148 -0.44 -2.09 9.86
C LEU A 148 0.94 -2.60 10.26
N SER A 149 1.74 -1.81 10.98
CA SER A 149 2.93 -2.28 11.68
C SER A 149 3.93 -2.99 10.78
N GLY A 150 4.07 -4.32 10.88
CA GLY A 150 4.84 -5.13 9.93
C GLY A 150 4.41 -4.95 8.48
N GLY A 151 3.11 -4.87 8.23
CA GLY A 151 2.54 -4.54 6.92
C GLY A 151 2.76 -3.10 6.50
N GLY A 152 2.82 -2.16 7.46
CA GLY A 152 3.21 -0.78 7.18
C GLY A 152 4.70 -0.66 6.79
N ARG A 153 5.57 -1.43 7.45
CA ARG A 153 6.98 -1.56 7.04
C ARG A 153 7.12 -2.19 5.67
N MET A 154 6.32 -3.21 5.35
CA MET A 154 6.31 -3.82 4.02
C MET A 154 5.76 -2.85 2.96
N THR A 155 4.72 -2.08 3.29
CA THR A 155 4.20 -1.00 2.43
C THR A 155 5.29 0.00 2.09
N SER A 156 6.07 0.42 3.09
CA SER A 156 7.22 1.31 2.90
C SER A 156 8.30 0.68 2.02
N TRP A 157 8.60 -0.60 2.24
CA TRP A 157 9.59 -1.35 1.46
C TRP A 157 9.17 -1.49 -0.01
N LEU A 158 7.90 -1.81 -0.28
CA LEU A 158 7.34 -1.82 -1.64
C LEU A 158 7.50 -0.47 -2.33
N GLY A 159 7.25 0.63 -1.63
CA GLY A 159 7.51 1.97 -2.16
C GLY A 159 8.98 2.20 -2.50
N CYS A 160 9.91 1.64 -1.74
CA CYS A 160 11.35 1.77 -1.96
C CYS A 160 11.88 0.99 -3.16
N VAL A 161 11.37 -0.23 -3.41
CA VAL A 161 11.98 -1.18 -4.37
C VAL A 161 11.08 -1.56 -5.54
N ALA A 162 9.79 -1.22 -5.48
CA ALA A 162 8.79 -1.56 -6.48
C ALA A 162 7.86 -0.37 -6.76
N ALA A 163 8.39 0.88 -6.66
CA ALA A 163 7.62 2.10 -6.85
C ALA A 163 6.85 2.09 -8.17
N ASP A 164 7.42 1.54 -9.25
CA ASP A 164 6.82 1.37 -10.57
C ASP A 164 5.49 0.60 -10.55
N ARG A 165 5.15 -0.10 -9.47
CA ARG A 165 3.89 -0.84 -9.31
C ARG A 165 2.81 -0.05 -8.57
N PHE A 166 3.13 1.01 -7.84
CA PHE A 166 2.20 1.72 -6.96
C PHE A 166 2.05 3.20 -7.30
N ALA A 167 0.81 3.68 -7.40
CA ALA A 167 0.50 5.10 -7.60
C ALA A 167 0.67 5.93 -6.33
N ALA A 168 0.52 5.31 -5.15
CA ALA A 168 0.74 5.90 -3.85
C ALA A 168 0.85 4.82 -2.76
N ILE A 169 1.43 5.16 -1.62
CA ILE A 169 1.48 4.28 -0.45
C ILE A 169 0.98 5.00 0.81
N ALA A 170 0.38 4.26 1.73
CA ALA A 170 -0.06 4.77 3.02
C ALA A 170 0.24 3.82 4.20
N PRO A 171 1.49 3.70 4.68
CA PRO A 171 1.81 2.89 5.86
C PRO A 171 1.06 3.37 7.11
N ASP A 172 0.52 2.43 7.88
CA ASP A 172 -0.07 2.67 9.20
C ASP A 172 0.84 2.06 10.29
N VAL A 173 1.22 2.88 11.28
CA VAL A 173 2.22 2.63 12.33
C VAL A 173 3.46 1.90 11.80
N GLY A 174 3.97 2.36 10.65
CA GLY A 174 4.91 1.55 9.87
C GLY A 174 5.77 2.31 8.86
N LEU A 175 5.73 3.65 8.83
CA LEU A 175 6.46 4.42 7.83
C LEU A 175 7.97 4.23 8.00
N ARG A 176 8.61 3.85 6.89
CA ARG A 176 10.06 3.69 6.73
C ARG A 176 10.47 4.24 5.37
N ALA A 177 11.74 4.60 5.23
CA ALA A 177 12.32 5.09 3.97
C ALA A 177 13.69 4.42 3.75
N GLY A 178 13.66 3.08 3.71
CA GLY A 178 14.85 2.22 3.74
C GLY A 178 15.09 1.53 5.08
N ARG A 179 16.14 0.73 5.15
CA ARG A 179 16.54 -0.01 6.35
C ARG A 179 17.22 0.93 7.35
N PRO A 180 17.33 0.58 8.64
CA PRO A 180 18.23 1.28 9.55
C PRO A 180 19.69 1.17 9.04
N LEU A 181 20.41 2.29 8.97
CA LEU A 181 21.81 2.32 8.57
C LEU A 181 22.67 1.55 9.57
N VAL A 182 23.60 0.72 9.08
CA VAL A 182 24.41 -0.17 9.93
C VAL A 182 25.30 0.62 10.89
N SER A 183 25.95 1.68 10.41
CA SER A 183 26.86 2.52 11.20
C SER A 183 26.14 3.43 12.20
N ASP A 184 24.87 3.77 11.92
CA ASP A 184 24.03 4.58 12.78
C ASP A 184 22.56 4.22 12.55
N ARG A 185 22.04 3.33 13.40
CA ARG A 185 20.68 2.80 13.26
C ARG A 185 19.60 3.85 13.53
N SER A 186 19.95 5.02 14.05
CA SER A 186 19.02 6.15 14.20
C SER A 186 18.75 6.87 12.87
N ARG A 187 19.41 6.47 11.79
CA ARG A 187 19.24 7.01 10.44
C ARG A 187 18.74 5.96 9.44
N PRO A 188 17.95 6.37 8.43
CA PRO A 188 17.65 5.51 7.29
C PRO A 188 18.89 5.35 6.39
N ASP A 189 19.10 4.13 5.90
CA ASP A 189 20.14 3.77 4.93
C ASP A 189 19.73 4.24 3.52
N PRO A 190 20.41 5.25 2.95
CA PRO A 190 20.02 5.82 1.67
C PRO A 190 20.14 4.85 0.50
N ASP A 191 20.99 3.82 0.60
CA ASP A 191 21.26 2.87 -0.48
C ASP A 191 20.17 1.80 -0.62
N THR A 192 19.20 1.82 0.30
CA THR A 192 18.19 0.75 0.42
C THR A 192 16.79 1.23 0.05
N CYS A 193 16.66 2.50 -0.34
CA CYS A 193 15.40 3.07 -0.80
C CYS A 193 15.64 4.01 -1.97
N GLN A 194 15.32 3.52 -3.17
CA GLN A 194 15.56 4.20 -4.44
C GLN A 194 14.34 4.01 -5.35
N PRO A 195 13.20 4.64 -5.04
CA PRO A 195 12.01 4.55 -5.87
C PRO A 195 12.31 5.05 -7.29
N SER A 196 11.73 4.39 -8.29
CA SER A 196 11.95 4.70 -9.72
C SER A 196 11.40 6.06 -10.15
N HIS A 197 10.51 6.66 -9.34
CA HIS A 197 9.91 7.97 -9.54
C HIS A 197 9.46 8.56 -8.19
N PRO A 198 9.15 9.87 -8.10
CA PRO A 198 8.53 10.44 -6.90
C PRO A 198 7.22 9.71 -6.59
N LEU A 199 7.06 9.26 -5.35
CA LEU A 199 5.94 8.43 -4.92
C LEU A 199 5.12 9.19 -3.87
N PRO A 200 3.81 9.42 -4.04
CA PRO A 200 2.97 9.98 -3.00
C PRO A 200 2.94 9.09 -1.75
N VAL A 201 3.16 9.71 -0.59
CA VAL A 201 3.18 9.02 0.71
C VAL A 201 2.23 9.71 1.69
N MET A 202 1.34 8.92 2.27
CA MET A 202 0.59 9.27 3.48
C MET A 202 1.05 8.37 4.63
N SER A 203 1.04 8.79 5.88
CA SER A 203 1.19 7.87 7.01
C SER A 203 0.24 8.19 8.15
N PHE A 204 -0.03 7.16 8.94
CA PHE A 204 -0.76 7.25 10.20
C PHE A 204 0.08 6.61 11.29
N ASP A 205 0.17 7.27 12.45
CA ASP A 205 0.99 6.83 13.57
C ASP A 205 0.32 7.28 14.90
N GLY A 206 0.66 6.66 16.03
CA GLY A 206 0.12 7.01 17.35
C GLY A 206 1.22 7.54 18.26
N ASP A 207 1.00 8.66 18.95
CA ASP A 207 2.04 9.27 19.80
C ASP A 207 2.37 8.46 21.07
N ALA A 208 1.46 7.58 21.50
CA ALA A 208 1.61 6.68 22.64
C ALA A 208 1.98 5.25 22.22
N ASP A 209 2.31 5.02 20.95
CA ASP A 209 2.77 3.72 20.47
C ASP A 209 4.13 3.35 21.09
N SER A 210 4.14 2.30 21.91
CA SER A 210 5.36 1.77 22.54
C SER A 210 6.02 0.63 21.76
N THR A 211 5.35 0.10 20.74
CA THR A 211 5.86 -0.96 19.86
C THR A 211 6.67 -0.37 18.71
N ASN A 212 6.09 0.62 18.03
CA ASN A 212 6.71 1.42 16.99
C ASN A 212 6.74 2.90 17.39
N PRO A 213 7.53 3.31 18.42
CA PRO A 213 7.54 4.70 18.88
C PRO A 213 7.84 5.70 17.76
N PRO A 214 7.04 6.76 17.55
CA PRO A 214 7.32 7.77 16.54
C PRO A 214 8.69 8.44 16.72
N GLY A 215 9.18 8.54 17.95
CA GLY A 215 10.53 9.03 18.27
C GLY A 215 11.67 8.10 17.85
N GLY A 216 11.38 6.88 17.40
CA GLY A 216 12.39 5.86 17.11
C GLY A 216 12.90 5.17 18.39
N GLY A 217 14.09 4.56 18.32
CA GLY A 217 14.74 3.91 19.46
C GLY A 217 14.13 2.57 19.91
N GLY A 218 13.08 2.09 19.24
CA GLY A 218 12.36 0.85 19.55
C GLY A 218 13.14 -0.42 19.18
N ALA A 219 12.41 -1.49 18.86
CA ALA A 219 12.98 -2.79 18.54
C ALA A 219 14.00 -2.76 17.39
N ALA A 220 14.72 -3.86 17.16
CA ALA A 220 15.77 -3.92 16.13
C ALA A 220 15.28 -3.55 14.71
N TYR A 221 14.00 -3.77 14.41
CA TYR A 221 13.34 -3.40 13.16
C TYR A 221 12.80 -1.95 13.13
N TRP A 222 12.85 -1.23 14.25
CA TRP A 222 12.24 0.08 14.46
C TRP A 222 13.20 1.04 15.17
N ARG A 223 14.24 1.51 14.47
CA ARG A 223 15.35 2.24 15.10
C ARG A 223 15.33 3.75 14.88
N TYR A 224 15.13 4.24 13.66
CA TYR A 224 15.01 5.68 13.39
C TYR A 224 13.57 6.19 13.58
N SER A 225 13.41 7.50 13.76
CA SER A 225 12.12 8.16 14.02
C SER A 225 11.23 8.31 12.78
N LEU A 226 9.94 8.59 13.01
CA LEU A 226 9.00 8.99 11.98
C LEU A 226 9.48 10.23 11.22
N ASP A 227 9.97 11.25 11.94
CA ASP A 227 10.53 12.47 11.34
C ASP A 227 11.70 12.18 10.39
N ALA A 228 12.57 11.24 10.74
CA ALA A 228 13.66 10.81 9.86
C ALA A 228 13.15 10.11 8.60
N ALA A 229 12.07 9.31 8.72
CA ALA A 229 11.42 8.68 7.57
C ALA A 229 10.78 9.71 6.64
N LEU A 230 10.00 10.64 7.20
CA LEU A 230 9.31 11.70 6.45
C LEU A 230 10.28 12.62 5.73
N SER A 231 11.34 13.04 6.41
CA SER A 231 12.39 13.88 5.81
C SER A 231 13.08 13.16 4.64
N ARG A 232 13.30 11.84 4.77
CA ARG A 232 13.88 11.05 3.68
C ARG A 232 12.92 10.91 2.50
N TRP A 233 11.63 10.65 2.72
CA TRP A 233 10.62 10.63 1.65
C TRP A 233 10.48 11.99 0.97
N ALA A 234 10.50 13.09 1.72
CA ALA A 234 10.50 14.43 1.16
C ALA A 234 11.71 14.67 0.26
N ALA A 235 12.90 14.23 0.67
CA ALA A 235 14.10 14.29 -0.15
C ALA A 235 14.02 13.40 -1.41
N LEU A 236 13.52 12.17 -1.28
CA LEU A 236 13.29 11.25 -2.42
C LEU A 236 12.33 11.85 -3.46
N ASN A 237 11.30 12.56 -2.98
CA ASN A 237 10.31 13.24 -3.82
C ASN A 237 10.75 14.65 -4.26
N SER A 238 11.95 15.11 -3.87
CA SER A 238 12.47 16.46 -4.16
C SER A 238 11.50 17.58 -3.77
N CYS A 239 10.92 17.48 -2.56
CA CYS A 239 10.09 18.53 -1.99
C CYS A 239 10.93 19.78 -1.70
N SER A 240 10.36 20.95 -2.03
CA SER A 240 11.05 22.24 -1.94
C SER A 240 10.63 23.07 -0.72
N SER A 241 9.50 22.75 -0.09
CA SER A 241 8.99 23.44 1.09
C SER A 241 9.48 22.81 2.39
N GLU A 242 9.73 23.65 3.40
CA GLU A 242 9.78 23.22 4.80
C GLU A 242 8.46 22.52 5.20
N PRO A 243 8.49 21.54 6.12
CA PRO A 243 7.29 20.86 6.54
C PRO A 243 6.33 21.82 7.27
N VAL A 244 5.08 21.81 6.85
CA VAL A 244 4.00 22.48 7.58
C VAL A 244 3.46 21.51 8.61
N ARG A 245 3.50 21.91 9.88
CA ARG A 245 2.89 21.17 11.00
C ARG A 245 1.62 21.86 11.44
N THR A 246 0.54 21.09 11.56
CA THR A 246 -0.74 21.54 12.10
C THR A 246 -1.19 20.58 13.18
N GLU A 247 -1.88 21.10 14.17
CA GLU A 247 -2.28 20.36 15.35
C GLU A 247 -3.72 20.74 15.70
N ASP A 248 -4.55 19.72 15.94
CA ASP A 248 -5.90 19.86 16.48
C ASP A 248 -6.07 19.01 17.75
N ALA A 249 -7.29 18.85 18.24
CA ALA A 249 -7.56 18.10 19.47
C ALA A 249 -7.19 16.61 19.39
N HIS A 250 -7.12 16.03 18.19
CA HIS A 250 -6.97 14.59 17.95
C HIS A 250 -5.70 14.25 17.15
N TRP A 251 -5.22 15.15 16.31
CA TRP A 251 -4.17 14.87 15.35
C TRP A 251 -3.07 15.94 15.37
N THR A 252 -1.84 15.48 15.18
CA THR A 252 -0.73 16.30 14.71
C THR A 252 -0.39 15.86 13.31
N SER A 253 -0.53 16.73 12.31
CA SER A 253 -0.17 16.41 10.94
C SER A 253 1.07 17.16 10.48
N THR A 254 1.94 16.47 9.73
CA THR A 254 3.13 17.04 9.09
C THR A 254 3.01 16.86 7.58
N ARG A 255 3.15 17.94 6.81
CA ARG A 255 3.05 17.91 5.34
C ARG A 255 4.26 18.57 4.69
N PHE A 256 4.90 17.84 3.78
CA PHE A 256 5.86 18.39 2.82
C PHE A 256 5.16 18.60 1.47
N ALA A 257 5.32 19.79 0.90
CA ALA A 257 4.70 20.19 -0.34
C ALA A 257 5.75 20.63 -1.37
N GLY A 258 5.28 20.99 -2.58
CA GLY A 258 6.16 21.43 -3.66
C GLY A 258 7.13 20.34 -4.12
N CYS A 259 6.69 19.08 -4.08
CA CYS A 259 7.47 17.94 -4.52
C CYS A 259 7.38 17.74 -6.03
N ARG A 260 8.39 17.05 -6.59
CA ARG A 260 8.45 16.75 -8.02
C ARG A 260 7.21 15.98 -8.46
N ASN A 261 6.67 16.32 -9.63
CA ASN A 261 5.45 15.75 -10.20
C ASN A 261 4.18 15.97 -9.36
N GLY A 262 4.17 16.97 -8.45
CA GLY A 262 2.98 17.30 -7.66
C GLY A 262 2.59 16.23 -6.64
N VAL A 263 3.50 15.32 -6.30
CA VAL A 263 3.28 14.34 -5.23
C VAL A 263 3.32 15.01 -3.85
N ASP A 264 2.78 14.34 -2.85
CA ASP A 264 2.75 14.82 -1.47
C ASP A 264 3.42 13.81 -0.53
N VAL A 265 4.04 14.32 0.54
CA VAL A 265 4.41 13.52 1.73
C VAL A 265 3.66 14.10 2.92
N VAL A 266 2.75 13.32 3.49
CA VAL A 266 1.91 13.74 4.61
C VAL A 266 1.86 12.67 5.69
N SER A 267 1.83 13.07 6.95
CA SER A 267 1.67 12.18 8.10
C SER A 267 0.62 12.73 9.04
N TYR A 268 -0.11 11.82 9.70
CA TYR A 268 -1.08 12.11 10.76
C TYR A 268 -0.73 11.28 11.99
N VAL A 269 -0.38 11.96 13.08
CA VAL A 269 -0.08 11.34 14.36
C VAL A 269 -1.27 11.53 15.29
N ALA A 270 -1.92 10.44 15.68
CA ALA A 270 -3.06 10.44 16.59
C ALA A 270 -2.61 10.63 18.04
N LYS A 271 -3.25 11.56 18.76
CA LYS A 271 -2.94 11.91 20.14
C LYS A 271 -3.52 10.91 21.15
N GLY A 272 -2.69 10.46 22.09
CA GLY A 272 -3.03 9.48 23.11
C GLY A 272 -3.28 8.07 22.57
N ARG A 273 -2.91 7.77 21.32
CA ARG A 273 -3.20 6.49 20.66
C ARG A 273 -1.95 5.63 20.52
N GLY A 274 -2.15 4.32 20.64
CA GLY A 274 -1.08 3.32 20.72
C GLY A 274 -0.84 2.57 19.41
N HIS A 275 -0.46 1.30 19.53
CA HIS A 275 -0.16 0.42 18.40
C HIS A 275 -1.41 -0.29 17.88
N GLU A 276 -2.16 0.38 16.99
CA GLU A 276 -3.43 -0.10 16.46
C GLU A 276 -3.67 0.43 15.04
N TRP A 277 -4.78 0.05 14.40
CA TRP A 277 -5.18 0.64 13.12
C TRP A 277 -5.68 2.08 13.37
N LEU A 278 -4.91 3.06 12.90
CA LEU A 278 -5.17 4.48 13.12
C LEU A 278 -5.67 5.18 11.88
N ALA A 279 -5.47 4.58 10.70
CA ALA A 279 -5.89 5.17 9.45
C ALA A 279 -7.38 5.53 9.45
N VAL A 280 -7.67 6.79 9.13
CA VAL A 280 -9.01 7.20 8.70
C VAL A 280 -9.16 6.77 7.24
N ASN A 281 -9.76 5.61 7.00
CA ASN A 281 -9.81 4.97 5.67
C ASN A 281 -10.33 5.91 4.57
N ASP A 282 -11.31 6.77 4.87
CA ASP A 282 -11.82 7.75 3.91
C ASP A 282 -10.79 8.83 3.56
N TRP A 283 -9.96 9.27 4.50
CA TRP A 283 -8.86 10.21 4.22
C TRP A 283 -7.78 9.54 3.38
N MET A 284 -7.46 8.28 3.70
CA MET A 284 -6.53 7.48 2.91
C MET A 284 -7.01 7.28 1.49
N TRP A 285 -8.30 6.92 1.30
CA TRP A 285 -8.88 6.79 -0.03
C TRP A 285 -8.90 8.12 -0.78
N ALA A 286 -9.30 9.21 -0.12
CA ALA A 286 -9.29 10.54 -0.71
C ALA A 286 -7.89 10.97 -1.16
N PHE A 287 -6.84 10.52 -0.48
CA PHE A 287 -5.47 10.70 -0.90
C PHE A 287 -5.10 9.82 -2.09
N PHE A 288 -5.36 8.51 -2.02
CA PHE A 288 -5.04 7.57 -3.09
C PHE A 288 -5.66 7.95 -4.42
N GLN A 289 -6.96 8.25 -4.45
CA GLN A 289 -7.68 8.51 -5.70
C GLN A 289 -7.20 9.75 -6.48
N ARG A 290 -6.33 10.57 -5.89
CA ARG A 290 -5.69 11.71 -6.57
C ARG A 290 -4.59 11.29 -7.53
N PHE A 291 -4.09 10.07 -7.42
CA PHE A 291 -2.87 9.63 -8.09
C PHE A 291 -3.12 8.43 -9.01
N SER A 292 -2.42 8.44 -10.14
CA SER A 292 -2.38 7.36 -11.13
C SER A 292 -0.97 7.35 -11.72
N ARG A 293 -0.42 6.17 -11.98
CA ARG A 293 0.94 6.00 -12.53
C ARG A 293 1.02 6.29 -14.02
#